data_AF-A0A4R5CXX3-F1
#
_entry.id   AF-A0A4R5CXX3-F1
#
_cell.length_a   1.000
_cell.length_b   1.000
_cell.length_c   1.000
_cell.angle_alpha   90.00
_cell.angle_beta   90.00
_cell.angle_gamma   90.00
#
_symmetry.space_group_name_H-M   'P 1'
#
loop_
_entity.id
_entity.type
_entity.pdbx_description
1 polymer ?
#
loop_
_entity_poly.entity_id
_entity_poly.type
_entity_poly.pdbx_seq_one_letter_code
_entity_poly.pdbx_strand_id
1 'polypeptide(L)'
;MTKTILIFTLLFNLISCAKTTKIESLKNETEIIKNNVEQENNEITIKYSTPIKGYNVSVKWLIRGKLEVQWSEKFSGPAILTFENIDTKEESWVLHPEFTIDINEENLKYLTFKNGEFVKNQSFTQISKYTKPKLEKVGTTHKEEDDLGYTYIPFFFQDVDFDGIDELILTYATTYEKGGSQNKIFKSPGYDSLEFSEMTNEPYTNFSGFYQGNPSADAYSYTTIDYKNKTITHHGLSGAGGSGSIIYEFKKSQTEDDYQLFKKTDTNNYENWEINETTIYKYDNYGKIINVDKTKTTNG
;
A
#
# COMPACT_ATOMS: atom_id res chain seq x y z
N MET A 1 -38.72 18.43 14.63
CA MET A 1 -37.29 18.25 14.99
C MET A 1 -36.50 18.12 13.70
N THR A 2 -35.87 19.21 13.30
CA THR A 2 -35.03 19.32 12.10
C THR A 2 -33.69 18.65 12.38
N LYS A 3 -33.30 17.69 11.53
CA LYS A 3 -31.99 17.04 11.58
C LYS A 3 -30.97 17.97 10.93
N THR A 4 -30.08 18.54 11.74
CA THR A 4 -28.93 19.32 11.28
C THR A 4 -27.86 18.34 10.80
N ILE A 5 -27.61 18.31 9.49
CA ILE A 5 -26.48 17.57 8.89
C ILE A 5 -25.24 18.44 9.09
N LEU A 6 -24.27 17.92 9.84
CA LEU A 6 -22.99 18.56 10.07
C LEU A 6 -22.10 18.33 8.83
N ILE A 7 -21.88 19.37 8.04
CA ILE A 7 -20.96 19.34 6.89
C ILE A 7 -19.58 19.76 7.40
N PHE A 8 -18.61 18.84 7.39
CA PHE A 8 -17.20 19.15 7.64
C PHE A 8 -16.58 19.76 6.38
N THR A 9 -16.33 21.06 6.39
CA THR A 9 -15.56 21.77 5.37
C THR A 9 -14.07 21.73 5.72
N LEU A 10 -13.30 20.90 5.00
CA LEU A 10 -11.84 20.92 5.04
C LEU A 10 -11.35 22.08 4.14
N LEU A 11 -10.88 23.17 4.74
CA LEU A 11 -10.23 24.28 4.03
C LEU A 11 -8.71 24.13 4.13
N PHE A 12 -8.07 23.65 3.06
CA PHE A 12 -6.61 23.73 2.92
C PHE A 12 -6.23 25.07 2.28
N ASN A 13 -5.47 25.88 3.03
CA ASN A 13 -4.77 27.04 2.51
C ASN A 13 -3.53 26.58 1.73
N LEU A 14 -3.45 26.91 0.44
CA LEU A 14 -2.21 26.87 -0.33
C LEU A 14 -2.04 28.19 -1.09
N ILE A 15 -1.27 29.10 -0.50
CA ILE A 15 -0.59 30.18 -1.25
C ILE A 15 0.81 29.67 -1.56
N SER A 16 1.13 29.46 -2.84
CA SER A 16 2.40 29.90 -3.44
C SER A 16 2.40 29.66 -4.95
N CYS A 17 3.04 30.58 -5.67
CA CYS A 17 3.01 30.82 -7.10
C CYS A 17 3.59 29.71 -7.99
N ALA A 18 2.82 29.31 -9.01
CA ALA A 18 3.31 28.99 -10.35
C ALA A 18 2.17 29.21 -11.36
N LYS A 19 2.43 30.02 -12.38
CA LYS A 19 1.44 30.54 -13.35
C LYS A 19 1.20 29.52 -14.48
N THR A 20 -0.09 29.27 -14.72
CA THR A 20 -0.69 28.81 -16.01
C THR A 20 -0.53 27.34 -16.41
N THR A 21 -0.99 26.44 -15.54
CA THR A 21 -1.44 25.07 -15.91
C THR A 21 -2.44 24.50 -14.89
N LYS A 22 -2.51 25.10 -13.69
CA LYS A 22 -3.35 24.66 -12.57
C LYS A 22 -4.86 24.82 -12.78
N ILE A 23 -5.31 25.77 -13.61
CA ILE A 23 -6.75 26.12 -13.71
C ILE A 23 -7.53 25.07 -14.53
N GLU A 24 -6.90 24.43 -15.51
CA GLU A 24 -7.52 23.36 -16.30
C GLU A 24 -7.53 22.03 -15.53
N SER A 25 -6.45 21.71 -14.79
CA SER A 25 -6.42 20.52 -13.92
C SER A 25 -7.42 20.64 -12.76
N LEU A 26 -7.53 21.82 -12.14
CA LEU A 26 -8.52 22.07 -11.09
C LEU A 26 -9.95 22.04 -11.65
N LYS A 27 -10.20 22.52 -12.88
CA LYS A 27 -11.52 22.41 -13.50
C LYS A 27 -11.91 20.96 -13.77
N ASN A 28 -11.01 20.15 -14.32
CA ASN A 28 -11.24 18.71 -14.54
C ASN A 28 -11.46 17.97 -13.22
N GLU A 29 -10.64 18.19 -12.20
CA GLU A 29 -10.83 17.60 -10.87
C GLU A 29 -12.16 18.03 -10.25
N THR A 30 -12.55 19.30 -10.39
CA THR A 30 -13.83 19.81 -9.85
C THR A 30 -15.05 19.26 -10.61
N GLU A 31 -14.93 19.02 -11.92
CA GLU A 31 -15.97 18.38 -12.74
C GLU A 31 -16.09 16.89 -12.45
N ILE A 32 -14.97 16.19 -12.24
CA ILE A 32 -14.94 14.78 -11.79
C ILE A 32 -15.54 14.65 -10.39
N ILE A 33 -15.22 15.56 -9.47
CA ILE A 33 -15.80 15.59 -8.12
C ILE A 33 -17.30 15.90 -8.19
N LYS A 34 -17.74 16.84 -9.03
CA LYS A 34 -19.18 17.10 -9.23
C LYS A 34 -19.92 15.90 -9.81
N ASN A 35 -19.39 15.28 -10.85
CA ASN A 35 -19.99 14.08 -11.45
C ASN A 35 -20.05 12.91 -10.46
N ASN A 36 -19.05 12.77 -9.57
CA ASN A 36 -19.02 11.74 -8.53
C ASN A 36 -19.92 12.03 -7.32
N VAL A 37 -20.19 13.31 -7.00
CA VAL A 37 -21.15 13.70 -5.95
C VAL A 37 -22.59 13.62 -6.46
N GLU A 38 -22.81 13.74 -7.77
CA GLU A 38 -24.12 13.57 -8.41
C GLU A 38 -24.48 12.11 -8.75
N GLN A 39 -23.52 11.18 -8.71
CA GLN A 39 -23.80 9.75 -8.77
C GLN A 39 -24.18 9.24 -7.37
N GLU A 40 -25.45 8.91 -7.15
CA GLU A 40 -26.01 8.26 -5.96
C GLU A 40 -25.48 6.81 -5.77
N ASN A 41 -24.17 6.61 -5.82
CA ASN A 41 -23.55 5.32 -5.55
C ASN A 41 -23.70 5.02 -4.07
N ASN A 42 -24.21 3.83 -3.79
CA ASN A 42 -24.46 3.40 -2.43
C ASN A 42 -23.25 2.66 -1.87
N GLU A 43 -23.05 2.72 -0.56
CA GLU A 43 -22.00 1.96 0.11
C GLU A 43 -22.25 0.44 -0.08
N ILE A 44 -21.20 -0.28 -0.45
CA ILE A 44 -21.14 -1.74 -0.43
C ILE A 44 -20.34 -2.16 0.81
N THR A 45 -20.86 -3.13 1.55
CA THR A 45 -20.15 -3.68 2.70
C THR A 45 -19.49 -5.01 2.32
N ILE A 46 -18.19 -5.11 2.54
CA ILE A 46 -17.47 -6.39 2.45
C ILE A 46 -17.20 -6.87 3.87
N LYS A 47 -17.47 -8.14 4.14
CA LYS A 47 -17.05 -8.81 5.36
C LYS A 47 -16.22 -10.02 5.01
N TYR A 48 -15.27 -10.36 5.87
CA TYR A 48 -14.47 -11.56 5.68
C TYR A 48 -15.07 -12.74 6.46
N SER A 49 -15.08 -13.93 5.84
CA SER A 49 -15.70 -15.14 6.42
C SER A 49 -15.02 -15.61 7.70
N THR A 50 -13.77 -15.22 7.93
CA THR A 50 -12.95 -15.62 9.07
C THR A 50 -12.16 -14.41 9.58
N PRO A 51 -11.87 -14.34 10.89
CA PRO A 51 -10.99 -13.30 11.43
C PRO A 51 -9.62 -13.32 10.76
N ILE A 52 -9.04 -12.13 10.57
CA ILE A 52 -7.72 -11.93 9.98
C ILE A 52 -6.82 -11.39 11.08
N LYS A 53 -5.81 -12.16 11.49
CA LYS A 53 -4.85 -11.75 12.53
C LYS A 53 -5.50 -11.23 13.83
N GLY A 54 -6.58 -11.87 14.26
CA GLY A 54 -7.29 -11.49 15.48
C GLY A 54 -8.32 -10.36 15.28
N TYR A 55 -8.63 -9.97 14.05
CA TYR A 55 -9.63 -8.94 13.75
C TYR A 55 -10.81 -9.48 12.94
N ASN A 56 -12.01 -9.08 13.32
CA ASN A 56 -13.16 -9.08 12.42
C ASN A 56 -13.01 -7.88 11.50
N VAL A 57 -12.80 -8.14 10.20
CA VAL A 57 -12.59 -7.06 9.22
C VAL A 57 -13.86 -6.81 8.43
N SER A 58 -14.24 -5.54 8.35
CA SER A 58 -15.29 -5.06 7.46
C SER A 58 -14.78 -3.91 6.61
N VAL A 59 -15.29 -3.81 5.39
CA VAL A 59 -14.92 -2.76 4.44
C VAL A 59 -16.17 -2.06 3.96
N LYS A 60 -16.19 -0.75 4.06
CA LYS A 60 -17.21 0.11 3.47
C LYS A 60 -16.65 0.72 2.21
N TRP A 61 -17.14 0.27 1.06
CA TRP A 61 -16.57 0.59 -0.23
C TRP A 61 -17.54 1.42 -1.08
N LEU A 62 -17.03 2.52 -1.63
CA LEU A 62 -17.75 3.34 -2.60
C LEU A 62 -17.15 3.12 -3.98
N ILE A 63 -17.81 2.30 -4.80
CA ILE A 63 -17.40 2.09 -6.20
C ILE A 63 -17.56 3.39 -6.97
N ARG A 64 -16.51 3.80 -7.70
CA ARG A 64 -16.52 4.98 -8.55
C ARG A 64 -16.45 4.66 -10.05
N GLY A 65 -15.98 3.47 -10.41
CA GLY A 65 -15.88 3.06 -11.81
C GLY A 65 -14.98 1.85 -11.99
N LYS A 66 -14.68 1.52 -13.24
CA LYS A 66 -13.69 0.50 -13.60
C LYS A 66 -12.29 1.06 -13.36
N LEU A 67 -11.38 0.20 -12.91
CA LEU A 67 -9.97 0.50 -12.77
C LEU A 67 -9.40 0.85 -14.16
N GLU A 68 -8.79 2.03 -14.31
CA GLU A 68 -8.14 2.48 -15.56
C GLU A 68 -6.79 1.78 -15.80
N VAL A 69 -6.75 0.47 -15.61
CA VAL A 69 -5.60 -0.36 -15.93
C VAL A 69 -5.94 -1.12 -17.20
N GLN A 70 -5.02 -1.08 -18.17
CA GLN A 70 -5.16 -1.82 -19.43
C GLN A 70 -5.51 -3.28 -19.08
N TRP A 71 -6.65 -3.77 -19.58
CA TRP A 71 -7.16 -5.14 -19.37
C TRP A 71 -7.82 -5.46 -18.03
N SER A 72 -8.06 -4.49 -17.14
CA SER A 72 -8.84 -4.73 -15.92
C SER A 72 -10.33 -4.41 -16.12
N GLU A 73 -11.20 -5.39 -15.83
CA GLU A 73 -12.64 -5.16 -15.70
C GLU A 73 -13.07 -4.86 -14.26
N LYS A 74 -12.12 -4.77 -13.33
CA LYS A 74 -12.41 -4.64 -11.90
C LYS A 74 -12.89 -3.25 -11.55
N PHE A 75 -13.77 -3.17 -10.56
CA PHE A 75 -14.17 -1.89 -9.96
C PHE A 75 -13.10 -1.35 -9.02
N SER A 76 -12.94 -0.04 -8.96
CA SER A 76 -12.13 0.62 -7.94
C SER A 76 -12.87 1.78 -7.28
N GLY A 77 -12.40 2.17 -6.10
CA GLY A 77 -12.89 3.33 -5.39
C GLY A 77 -12.41 3.38 -3.94
N PRO A 78 -12.64 4.49 -3.24
CA PRO A 78 -12.22 4.62 -1.86
C PRO A 78 -13.02 3.69 -0.96
N ALA A 79 -12.34 3.15 0.05
CA ALA A 79 -12.95 2.36 1.09
C ALA A 79 -12.44 2.74 2.48
N ILE A 80 -13.26 2.49 3.48
CA ILE A 80 -12.87 2.50 4.89
C ILE A 80 -12.77 1.04 5.32
N LEU A 81 -11.59 0.62 5.76
CA LEU A 81 -11.39 -0.70 6.36
C LEU A 81 -11.49 -0.52 7.87
N THR A 82 -12.31 -1.34 8.50
CA THR A 82 -12.50 -1.37 9.95
C THR A 82 -12.07 -2.74 10.48
N PHE A 83 -11.26 -2.72 11.52
CA PHE A 83 -10.67 -3.86 12.19
C PHE A 83 -11.19 -3.88 13.63
N GLU A 84 -12.15 -4.73 13.93
CA GLU A 84 -12.63 -4.95 15.30
C GLU A 84 -11.79 -6.07 15.92
N ASN A 85 -11.07 -5.78 17.01
CA ASN A 85 -10.35 -6.80 17.75
C ASN A 85 -11.34 -7.83 18.32
N ILE A 86 -11.10 -9.13 18.06
CA ILE A 86 -12.04 -10.19 18.45
C ILE A 86 -12.26 -10.27 19.96
N ASP A 87 -11.23 -9.94 20.75
CA ASP A 87 -11.19 -10.07 22.20
C ASP A 87 -11.62 -8.77 22.90
N THR A 88 -11.04 -7.63 22.53
CA THR A 88 -11.29 -6.34 23.20
C THR A 88 -12.50 -5.59 22.68
N LYS A 89 -12.98 -5.92 21.47
CA LYS A 89 -14.04 -5.20 20.75
C LYS A 89 -13.71 -3.76 20.38
N GLU A 90 -12.45 -3.36 20.52
CA GLU A 90 -11.98 -2.07 20.04
C GLU A 90 -11.93 -2.07 18.52
N GLU A 91 -12.43 -0.99 17.93
CA GLU A 91 -12.45 -0.80 16.48
C GLU A 91 -11.36 0.16 16.07
N SER A 92 -10.54 -0.28 15.13
CA SER A 92 -9.56 0.57 14.46
C SER A 92 -9.87 0.68 12.98
N TRP A 93 -9.42 1.75 12.33
CA TRP A 93 -9.76 1.97 10.92
C TRP A 93 -8.63 2.62 10.12
N VAL A 94 -8.70 2.44 8.80
CA VAL A 94 -7.82 3.09 7.81
C VAL A 94 -8.57 3.37 6.52
N LEU A 95 -8.17 4.44 5.82
CA LEU A 95 -8.66 4.76 4.48
C LEU A 95 -7.83 4.05 3.42
N HIS A 96 -8.50 3.32 2.53
CA HIS A 96 -7.90 2.75 1.33
C HIS A 96 -8.43 3.53 0.12
N PRO A 97 -7.64 4.44 -0.49
CA PRO A 97 -8.13 5.38 -1.50
C PRO A 97 -8.59 4.70 -2.79
N GLU A 98 -8.06 3.51 -3.08
CA GLU A 98 -8.31 2.81 -4.34
C GLU A 98 -8.49 1.29 -4.11
N PHE A 99 -9.47 0.96 -3.28
CA PHE A 99 -9.82 -0.43 -2.96
C PHE A 99 -10.46 -1.11 -4.17
N THR A 100 -10.08 -2.36 -4.40
CA THR A 100 -10.69 -3.20 -5.44
C THR A 100 -10.77 -4.65 -4.97
N ILE A 101 -11.89 -5.30 -5.23
CA ILE A 101 -12.03 -6.76 -5.11
C ILE A 101 -13.04 -7.23 -6.16
N ASP A 102 -13.05 -8.53 -6.42
CA ASP A 102 -14.05 -9.13 -7.29
C ASP A 102 -15.42 -9.15 -6.59
N ILE A 103 -16.46 -8.75 -7.32
CA ILE A 103 -17.85 -8.86 -6.89
C ILE A 103 -18.34 -10.26 -7.23
N ASN A 104 -18.87 -10.99 -6.25
CA ASN A 104 -19.46 -12.31 -6.45
C ASN A 104 -20.57 -12.22 -7.50
N GLU A 105 -20.69 -13.24 -8.35
CA GLU A 105 -21.67 -13.28 -9.44
C GLU A 105 -23.11 -13.00 -8.95
N GLU A 106 -23.47 -13.53 -7.78
CA GLU A 106 -24.78 -13.36 -7.13
C GLU A 106 -25.12 -11.90 -6.76
N ASN A 107 -24.11 -11.06 -6.61
CA ASN A 107 -24.22 -9.64 -6.23
C ASN A 107 -24.20 -8.70 -7.43
N LEU A 108 -23.86 -9.19 -8.63
CA LEU A 108 -23.89 -8.37 -9.86
C LEU A 108 -25.28 -7.79 -10.14
N LYS A 109 -26.35 -8.44 -9.67
CA LYS A 109 -27.75 -7.94 -9.76
C LYS A 109 -27.99 -6.60 -9.05
N TYR A 110 -27.11 -6.21 -8.12
CA TYR A 110 -27.19 -4.92 -7.41
C TYR A 110 -26.47 -3.79 -8.17
N LEU A 111 -25.79 -4.11 -9.28
CA LEU A 111 -25.10 -3.16 -10.13
C LEU A 111 -25.93 -2.87 -11.38
N THR A 112 -26.02 -1.60 -11.75
CA THR A 112 -26.70 -1.16 -12.97
C THR A 112 -25.67 -0.71 -14.00
N PHE A 113 -25.79 -1.27 -15.21
CA PHE A 113 -24.94 -0.94 -16.34
C PHE A 113 -25.76 -0.38 -17.50
N LYS A 114 -25.18 0.54 -18.26
CA LYS A 114 -25.73 1.08 -19.51
C LYS A 114 -24.63 1.09 -20.55
N ASN A 115 -24.86 0.46 -21.70
CA ASN A 115 -23.88 0.33 -22.79
C ASN A 115 -22.53 -0.27 -22.34
N GLY A 116 -22.53 -1.19 -21.36
CA GLY A 116 -21.32 -1.81 -20.81
C GLY A 116 -20.57 -0.97 -19.77
N GLU A 117 -21.06 0.23 -19.47
CA GLU A 117 -20.51 1.13 -18.45
C GLU A 117 -21.33 1.08 -17.17
N PHE A 118 -20.63 1.18 -16.03
CA PHE A 118 -21.27 1.26 -14.72
C PHE A 118 -21.97 2.59 -14.54
N VAL A 119 -23.21 2.53 -14.04
CA VAL A 119 -24.05 3.72 -13.82
C VAL A 119 -24.26 3.99 -12.33
N LYS A 120 -24.69 2.96 -11.60
CA LYS A 120 -24.96 3.04 -10.17
C LYS A 120 -25.08 1.66 -9.53
N ASN A 121 -25.07 1.62 -8.20
CA ASN A 121 -25.33 0.41 -7.43
C ASN A 121 -26.38 0.63 -6.33
N GLN A 122 -26.98 -0.47 -5.88
CA GLN A 122 -27.68 -0.56 -4.60
C GLN A 122 -26.69 -0.99 -3.51
N SER A 123 -26.99 -0.70 -2.23
CA SER A 123 -26.23 -1.27 -1.12
C SER A 123 -26.44 -2.78 -1.04
N PHE A 124 -25.36 -3.51 -0.80
CA PHE A 124 -25.39 -4.93 -0.48
C PHE A 124 -24.21 -5.30 0.43
N THR A 125 -24.29 -6.47 1.05
CA THR A 125 -23.16 -7.06 1.78
C THR A 125 -22.65 -8.28 1.05
N GLN A 126 -21.34 -8.33 0.82
CA GLN A 126 -20.65 -9.50 0.29
C GLN A 126 -19.78 -10.14 1.39
N ILE A 127 -19.82 -11.47 1.47
CA ILE A 127 -18.88 -12.24 2.28
C ILE A 127 -17.74 -12.71 1.38
N SER A 128 -16.53 -12.21 1.66
CA SER A 128 -15.31 -12.55 0.92
C SER A 128 -14.44 -13.51 1.74
N LYS A 129 -13.62 -14.30 1.04
CA LYS A 129 -12.54 -15.07 1.67
C LYS A 129 -11.27 -14.23 1.68
N TYR A 130 -10.52 -14.31 2.77
CA TYR A 130 -9.21 -13.68 2.86
C TYR A 130 -8.12 -14.66 2.41
N THR A 131 -7.23 -14.18 1.54
CA THR A 131 -6.04 -14.92 1.10
C THR A 131 -4.81 -14.11 1.48
N LYS A 132 -3.94 -14.65 2.34
CA LYS A 132 -2.67 -14.00 2.68
C LYS A 132 -1.72 -14.07 1.46
N PRO A 133 -0.97 -13.00 1.13
CA PRO A 133 0.06 -13.09 0.09
C PRO A 133 1.16 -14.08 0.48
N LYS A 134 1.69 -14.81 -0.50
CA LYS A 134 2.93 -15.60 -0.35
C LYS A 134 4.11 -14.66 -0.56
N LEU A 135 4.80 -14.32 0.52
CA LEU A 135 5.97 -13.42 0.49
C LEU A 135 7.30 -14.16 0.28
N GLU A 136 7.25 -15.49 0.19
CA GLU A 136 8.45 -16.32 0.16
C GLU A 136 9.07 -16.36 -1.24
N LYS A 137 10.29 -15.81 -1.34
CA LYS A 137 11.26 -15.97 -2.43
C LYS A 137 10.79 -15.56 -3.83
N VAL A 138 10.96 -14.27 -4.12
CA VAL A 138 11.25 -13.82 -5.48
C VAL A 138 12.67 -14.29 -5.82
N GLY A 139 12.78 -15.49 -6.40
CA GLY A 139 14.09 -16.03 -6.77
C GLY A 139 14.03 -17.52 -7.10
N THR A 140 13.95 -17.79 -8.40
CA THR A 140 14.34 -19.03 -9.09
C THR A 140 13.69 -20.33 -8.60
N THR A 141 12.53 -20.69 -9.15
CA THR A 141 12.32 -21.86 -10.04
C THR A 141 10.82 -22.04 -10.29
N HIS A 142 10.41 -21.97 -11.56
CA HIS A 142 9.07 -22.38 -11.98
C HIS A 142 8.88 -23.88 -11.79
N LYS A 143 7.76 -24.27 -11.16
CA LYS A 143 6.87 -25.38 -11.53
C LYS A 143 5.65 -25.37 -10.58
N GLU A 144 4.48 -25.69 -11.14
CA GLU A 144 3.10 -25.61 -10.63
C GLU A 144 2.36 -24.46 -11.35
N GLU A 145 1.74 -24.68 -12.52
CA GLU A 145 0.53 -25.49 -12.74
C GLU A 145 -0.49 -25.26 -11.62
N ASP A 146 -1.12 -24.09 -11.63
CA ASP A 146 -2.57 -23.86 -11.46
C ASP A 146 -2.83 -22.34 -11.52
N ASP A 147 -3.72 -21.91 -12.41
CA ASP A 147 -4.25 -20.53 -12.61
C ASP A 147 -3.23 -19.38 -12.48
N LEU A 148 -2.63 -18.98 -13.62
CA LEU A 148 -1.83 -17.76 -13.75
C LEU A 148 -2.71 -16.50 -13.72
N GLY A 149 -3.30 -16.22 -12.57
CA GLY A 149 -3.97 -14.97 -12.26
C GLY A 149 -3.22 -14.21 -11.15
N TYR A 150 -2.82 -12.97 -11.41
CA TYR A 150 -2.36 -12.04 -10.37
C TYR A 150 -3.54 -11.76 -9.44
N THR A 151 -3.56 -12.39 -8.26
CA THR A 151 -4.59 -12.08 -7.26
C THR A 151 -4.15 -10.84 -6.50
N TYR A 152 -4.77 -9.70 -6.82
CA TYR A 152 -4.65 -8.49 -6.03
C TYR A 152 -5.21 -8.74 -4.62
N ILE A 153 -4.43 -8.36 -3.61
CA ILE A 153 -4.81 -8.46 -2.21
C ILE A 153 -4.84 -7.03 -1.66
N PRO A 154 -6.01 -6.46 -1.29
CA PRO A 154 -6.14 -5.05 -0.93
C PRO A 154 -5.37 -4.66 0.33
N PHE A 155 -5.22 -5.60 1.26
CA PHE A 155 -4.46 -5.40 2.47
C PHE A 155 -3.97 -6.71 3.04
N PHE A 156 -2.92 -6.66 3.83
CA PHE A 156 -2.44 -7.78 4.62
C PHE A 156 -1.59 -7.30 5.80
N PHE A 157 -1.24 -8.22 6.68
CA PHE A 157 -0.43 -7.95 7.87
C PHE A 157 0.93 -8.63 7.74
N GLN A 158 1.99 -7.87 8.03
CA GLN A 158 3.35 -8.38 8.02
C GLN A 158 4.27 -7.51 8.89
N ASP A 159 5.06 -8.14 9.75
CA ASP A 159 6.20 -7.54 10.43
C ASP A 159 7.22 -7.08 9.38
N VAL A 160 7.41 -5.76 9.25
CA VAL A 160 8.35 -5.15 8.31
C VAL A 160 9.46 -4.36 8.98
N ASP A 161 9.39 -4.08 10.28
CA ASP A 161 10.45 -3.40 11.02
C ASP A 161 11.15 -4.26 12.07
N PHE A 162 10.85 -5.55 12.06
CA PHE A 162 11.50 -6.63 12.81
C PHE A 162 11.27 -6.59 14.32
N ASP A 163 10.27 -5.85 14.80
CA ASP A 163 9.88 -5.81 16.22
C ASP A 163 9.02 -7.02 16.64
N GLY A 164 8.63 -7.87 15.69
CA GLY A 164 7.79 -9.06 15.93
C GLY A 164 6.29 -8.76 15.99
N ILE A 165 5.88 -7.53 15.73
CA ILE A 165 4.50 -7.08 15.59
C ILE A 165 4.22 -6.88 14.10
N ASP A 166 3.05 -7.32 13.62
CA ASP A 166 2.72 -7.10 12.22
C ASP A 166 2.20 -5.68 11.97
N GLU A 167 2.71 -5.02 10.93
CA GLU A 167 2.13 -3.80 10.37
C GLU A 167 1.00 -4.12 9.40
N LEU A 168 0.06 -3.19 9.26
CA LEU A 168 -0.94 -3.23 8.20
C LEU A 168 -0.33 -2.68 6.91
N ILE A 169 -0.39 -3.46 5.84
CA ILE A 169 0.04 -3.05 4.51
C ILE A 169 -1.20 -2.93 3.63
N LEU A 170 -1.42 -1.77 3.03
CA LEU A 170 -2.44 -1.54 2.01
C LEU A 170 -1.79 -1.56 0.63
N THR A 171 -2.37 -2.30 -0.31
CA THR A 171 -1.86 -2.43 -1.67
C THR A 171 -2.73 -1.62 -2.60
N TYR A 172 -2.19 -0.62 -3.27
CA TYR A 172 -2.99 0.25 -4.14
C TYR A 172 -3.12 -0.37 -5.53
N ALA A 173 -4.30 -0.23 -6.12
CA ALA A 173 -4.65 -0.84 -7.39
C ALA A 173 -4.03 -0.11 -8.60
N THR A 174 -3.50 1.10 -8.42
CA THR A 174 -2.70 1.79 -9.44
C THR A 174 -1.49 0.94 -9.82
N THR A 175 -1.55 0.38 -11.02
CA THR A 175 -0.36 -0.18 -11.65
C THR A 175 0.45 1.00 -12.18
N TYR A 176 1.70 1.12 -11.75
CA TYR A 176 2.70 1.81 -12.58
C TYR A 176 2.65 1.25 -14.01
N GLU A 177 3.07 2.05 -15.00
CA GLU A 177 3.05 1.71 -16.43
C GLU A 177 3.64 0.34 -16.79
N LYS A 178 4.40 -0.32 -15.88
CA LYS A 178 4.63 -1.77 -15.88
C LYS A 178 4.60 -2.39 -14.47
N GLY A 179 3.39 -2.63 -13.97
CA GLY A 179 3.08 -3.77 -13.10
C GLY A 179 3.56 -3.74 -11.65
N GLY A 180 3.85 -2.57 -11.07
CA GLY A 180 4.13 -2.42 -9.63
C GLY A 180 2.99 -1.71 -8.88
N SER A 181 2.50 -2.32 -7.80
CA SER A 181 1.49 -1.81 -6.88
C SER A 181 2.22 -1.03 -5.81
N GLN A 182 1.78 0.21 -5.59
CA GLN A 182 2.26 1.00 -4.46
C GLN A 182 1.70 0.38 -3.18
N ASN A 183 2.56 0.16 -2.19
CA ASN A 183 2.12 -0.28 -0.88
C ASN A 183 2.34 0.83 0.13
N LYS A 184 1.35 1.02 0.99
CA LYS A 184 1.44 1.89 2.15
C LYS A 184 1.45 1.05 3.40
N ILE A 185 2.39 1.33 4.29
CA ILE A 185 2.55 0.60 5.54
C ILE A 185 2.03 1.47 6.67
N PHE A 186 1.30 0.85 7.58
CA PHE A 186 0.74 1.51 8.74
C PHE A 186 1.10 0.73 10.00
N LYS A 187 1.60 1.46 11.01
CA LYS A 187 1.78 0.89 12.34
C LYS A 187 0.43 0.61 12.96
N SER A 188 0.37 -0.51 13.69
CA SER A 188 -0.78 -0.85 14.50
C SER A 188 -1.10 0.29 15.48
N PRO A 189 -2.38 0.59 15.74
CA PRO A 189 -2.75 1.68 16.63
C PRO A 189 -2.20 1.44 18.04
N GLY A 190 -1.61 2.48 18.63
CA GLY A 190 -1.22 2.47 20.04
C GLY A 190 -2.43 2.65 20.96
N TYR A 191 -2.24 2.49 22.28
CA TYR A 191 -3.32 2.57 23.27
C TYR A 191 -4.18 3.85 23.18
N ASP A 192 -3.59 4.98 22.76
CA ASP A 192 -4.25 6.28 22.69
C ASP A 192 -4.86 6.62 21.31
N SER A 193 -4.76 5.73 20.31
CA SER A 193 -5.27 5.96 18.95
C SER A 193 -6.04 4.74 18.44
N LEU A 194 -7.15 5.00 17.76
CA LEU A 194 -7.90 3.98 17.01
C LEU A 194 -7.60 4.02 15.50
N GLU A 195 -6.80 4.98 15.05
CA GLU A 195 -6.39 5.10 13.65
C GLU A 195 -5.02 4.48 13.43
N PHE A 196 -4.89 3.69 12.37
CA PHE A 196 -3.62 3.18 11.87
C PHE A 196 -2.75 4.34 11.38
N SER A 197 -1.49 4.42 11.82
CA SER A 197 -0.60 5.53 11.48
C SER A 197 0.34 5.17 10.33
N GLU A 198 0.34 5.97 9.25
CA GLU A 198 1.18 5.72 8.08
C GLU A 198 2.68 5.87 8.42
N MET A 199 3.48 4.87 8.06
CA MET A 199 4.93 4.89 8.18
C MET A 199 5.54 5.66 7.00
N THR A 200 5.77 6.96 7.19
CA THR A 200 6.19 7.90 6.13
C THR A 200 7.70 8.15 6.08
N ASN A 201 8.50 7.43 6.86
CA ASN A 201 9.95 7.47 6.81
C ASN A 201 10.52 6.36 5.92
N GLU A 202 11.72 6.55 5.37
CA GLU A 202 12.46 5.45 4.77
C GLU A 202 12.75 4.36 5.82
N PRO A 203 12.70 3.06 5.44
CA PRO A 203 12.48 2.54 4.08
C PRO A 203 10.99 2.34 3.69
N TYR A 204 10.04 2.71 4.53
CA TYR A 204 8.63 2.32 4.42
C TYR A 204 7.86 3.05 3.31
N THR A 205 8.32 4.25 2.91
CA THR A 205 7.67 5.08 1.88
C THR A 205 7.66 4.52 0.46
N ASN A 206 8.57 3.58 0.15
CA ASN A 206 8.79 3.07 -1.21
C ASN A 206 8.49 1.56 -1.35
N PHE A 207 7.69 1.00 -0.44
CA PHE A 207 7.34 -0.41 -0.50
C PHE A 207 6.50 -0.75 -1.74
N SER A 208 6.91 -1.80 -2.46
CA SER A 208 6.30 -2.21 -3.72
C SER A 208 6.39 -3.72 -3.93
N GLY A 209 5.63 -4.25 -4.89
CA GLY A 209 5.88 -5.58 -5.43
C GLY A 209 5.41 -6.77 -4.60
N PHE A 210 4.49 -6.58 -3.66
CA PHE A 210 3.84 -7.70 -2.98
C PHE A 210 2.76 -8.32 -3.87
N TYR A 211 3.13 -9.42 -4.52
CA TYR A 211 2.24 -10.16 -5.41
C TYR A 211 2.18 -11.64 -5.05
N GLN A 212 1.07 -12.27 -5.38
CA GLN A 212 1.02 -13.71 -5.60
C GLN A 212 1.48 -13.97 -7.05
N GLY A 213 2.77 -14.26 -7.27
CA GLY A 213 3.33 -14.53 -8.60
C GLY A 213 4.84 -14.29 -8.72
N ASN A 214 5.38 -14.31 -9.95
CA ASN A 214 6.79 -14.02 -10.23
C ASN A 214 6.99 -12.54 -10.63
N PRO A 215 7.48 -11.66 -9.73
CA PRO A 215 7.61 -10.23 -10.03
C PRO A 215 8.82 -9.88 -10.91
N SER A 216 9.74 -10.82 -11.16
CA SER A 216 10.89 -10.58 -12.05
C SER A 216 10.53 -10.46 -13.53
N ALA A 217 9.29 -10.81 -13.91
CA ALA A 217 8.82 -10.70 -15.29
C ALA A 217 8.16 -9.33 -15.61
N ASP A 218 7.51 -8.67 -14.63
CA ASP A 218 6.49 -7.65 -14.96
C ASP A 218 6.51 -6.36 -14.12
N ALA A 219 7.32 -6.27 -13.05
CA ALA A 219 7.36 -5.09 -12.18
C ALA A 219 8.68 -4.31 -12.31
N TYR A 220 8.61 -3.01 -12.59
CA TYR A 220 9.79 -2.14 -12.55
C TYR A 220 10.37 -1.91 -11.15
N SER A 221 9.61 -2.20 -10.11
CA SER A 221 10.11 -2.12 -8.74
C SER A 221 9.43 -3.13 -7.83
N TYR A 222 10.20 -3.66 -6.89
CA TYR A 222 9.68 -4.56 -5.86
C TYR A 222 10.53 -4.48 -4.60
N THR A 223 9.93 -4.87 -3.48
CA THR A 223 10.58 -4.91 -2.17
C THR A 223 10.77 -6.35 -1.71
N THR A 224 11.94 -6.66 -1.16
CA THR A 224 12.21 -7.93 -0.48
C THR A 224 12.61 -7.70 0.97
N ILE A 225 12.11 -8.54 1.87
CA ILE A 225 12.45 -8.52 3.30
C ILE A 225 13.24 -9.79 3.62
N ASP A 226 14.45 -9.63 4.16
CA ASP A 226 15.25 -10.72 4.71
C ASP A 226 15.14 -10.72 6.24
N TYR A 227 14.28 -11.58 6.77
CA TYR A 227 14.07 -11.73 8.21
C TYR A 227 15.29 -12.26 8.97
N LYS A 228 16.20 -12.97 8.29
CA LYS A 228 17.40 -13.54 8.90
C LYS A 228 18.47 -12.47 9.07
N ASN A 229 18.70 -11.69 8.03
CA ASN A 229 19.72 -10.63 8.02
C ASN A 229 19.17 -9.26 8.46
N LYS A 230 17.84 -9.16 8.66
CA LYS A 230 17.15 -7.93 9.08
C LYS A 230 17.38 -6.81 8.08
N THR A 231 17.11 -7.12 6.81
CA THR A 231 17.28 -6.17 5.72
C THR A 231 16.00 -6.00 4.90
N ILE A 232 15.82 -4.79 4.39
CA ILE A 232 14.79 -4.46 3.40
C ILE A 232 15.54 -4.01 2.16
N THR A 233 15.19 -4.57 1.01
CA THR A 233 15.80 -4.18 -0.27
C THR A 233 14.71 -3.71 -1.22
N HIS A 234 14.86 -2.48 -1.70
CA HIS A 234 14.07 -1.95 -2.81
C HIS A 234 14.83 -2.18 -4.10
N HIS A 235 14.25 -2.95 -5.01
CA HIS A 235 14.80 -3.21 -6.33
C HIS A 235 14.14 -2.27 -7.32
N GLY A 236 14.94 -1.68 -8.20
CA GLY A 236 14.49 -0.88 -9.33
C GLY A 236 15.02 -1.46 -10.64
N LEU A 237 14.16 -1.57 -11.63
CA LEU A 237 14.46 -1.94 -13.01
C LEU A 237 13.95 -0.82 -13.91
N SER A 238 14.69 -0.54 -14.99
CA SER A 238 14.23 0.33 -16.06
C SER A 238 14.02 -0.43 -17.34
N GLY A 239 13.13 0.09 -18.18
CA GLY A 239 12.83 -0.47 -19.50
C GLY A 239 14.00 -0.45 -20.48
N ALA A 240 15.12 0.17 -20.12
CA ALA A 240 16.32 0.32 -20.94
C ALA A 240 17.49 -0.58 -20.47
N GLY A 241 17.26 -1.52 -19.55
CA GLY A 241 18.27 -2.49 -19.09
C GLY A 241 19.10 -2.04 -17.88
N GLY A 242 18.85 -0.82 -17.36
CA GLY A 242 19.41 -0.38 -16.08
C GLY A 242 18.68 -1.02 -14.90
N SER A 243 19.43 -1.45 -13.90
CA SER A 243 18.90 -1.98 -12.64
C SER A 243 19.45 -1.20 -11.45
N GLY A 244 18.91 -1.41 -10.27
CA GLY A 244 19.46 -0.81 -9.06
C GLY A 244 18.81 -1.40 -7.84
N SER A 245 19.48 -1.24 -6.71
CA SER A 245 18.92 -1.66 -5.43
C SER A 245 19.34 -0.72 -4.32
N ILE A 246 18.39 -0.39 -3.46
CA ILE A 246 18.67 0.28 -2.20
C ILE A 246 18.44 -0.74 -1.08
N ILE A 247 19.49 -1.02 -0.33
CA ILE A 247 19.50 -1.98 0.79
C ILE A 247 19.51 -1.20 2.09
N TYR A 248 18.56 -1.52 2.96
CA TYR A 248 18.41 -0.99 4.30
C TYR A 248 18.72 -2.10 5.30
N GLU A 249 19.74 -1.92 6.13
CA GLU A 249 20.14 -2.89 7.15
C GLU A 249 19.70 -2.39 8.52
N PHE A 250 19.06 -3.26 9.29
CA PHE A 250 18.58 -2.98 10.64
C PHE A 250 19.43 -3.70 11.67
N LYS A 251 19.59 -3.07 12.83
CA LYS A 251 20.26 -3.69 13.98
C LYS A 251 19.42 -3.51 15.22
N LYS A 252 19.45 -4.55 16.07
CA LYS A 252 18.84 -4.48 17.38
C LYS A 252 19.52 -3.38 18.19
N SER A 253 18.73 -2.48 18.77
CA SER A 253 19.21 -1.53 19.76
C SER A 253 19.78 -2.29 20.96
N GLN A 254 20.84 -1.78 21.60
CA GLN A 254 21.31 -2.39 22.86
C GLN A 254 20.51 -1.90 24.08
N THR A 255 19.77 -0.80 23.93
CA THR A 255 19.03 -0.15 25.02
C THR A 255 17.52 -0.35 24.93
N GLU A 256 17.01 -0.69 23.76
CA GLU A 256 15.60 -0.93 23.46
C GLU A 256 15.47 -2.33 22.82
N ASP A 257 14.33 -2.99 22.96
CA ASP A 257 14.11 -4.31 22.36
C ASP A 257 13.78 -4.25 20.86
N ASP A 258 14.00 -3.07 20.25
CA ASP A 258 13.56 -2.75 18.89
C ASP A 258 14.73 -2.74 17.90
N TYR A 259 14.43 -3.02 16.64
CA TYR A 259 15.37 -2.90 15.53
C TYR A 259 15.34 -1.48 14.96
N GLN A 260 16.51 -0.88 14.83
CA GLN A 260 16.67 0.45 14.26
C GLN A 260 17.41 0.35 12.93
N LEU A 261 17.01 1.19 11.97
CA LEU A 261 17.72 1.34 10.71
C LEU A 261 19.17 1.75 11.01
N PHE A 262 20.15 0.99 10.52
CA PHE A 262 21.57 1.18 10.82
C PHE A 262 22.34 1.71 9.61
N LYS A 263 22.08 1.16 8.43
CA LYS A 263 22.83 1.45 7.21
C LYS A 263 21.92 1.46 5.99
N LYS A 264 22.24 2.33 5.04
CA LYS A 264 21.65 2.39 3.69
C LYS A 264 22.77 2.24 2.66
N THR A 265 22.61 1.30 1.73
CA THR A 265 23.50 1.12 0.58
C THR A 265 22.70 1.29 -0.69
N ASP A 266 23.06 2.27 -1.51
CA ASP A 266 22.48 2.51 -2.83
C ASP A 266 23.44 1.99 -3.91
N THR A 267 22.94 1.06 -4.71
CA THR A 267 23.66 0.44 -5.82
C THR A 267 22.94 0.80 -7.12
N ASN A 268 23.46 1.78 -7.87
CA ASN A 268 22.87 2.21 -9.14
C ASN A 268 23.63 1.61 -10.34
N ASN A 269 22.94 0.87 -11.21
CA ASN A 269 23.47 0.32 -12.46
C ASN A 269 22.99 1.14 -13.69
N TYR A 270 22.73 2.43 -13.51
CA TYR A 270 22.14 3.26 -14.57
C TYR A 270 23.18 3.82 -15.55
N GLU A 271 24.33 4.32 -15.08
CA GLU A 271 25.36 4.87 -15.99
C GLU A 271 26.82 4.66 -15.54
N ASN A 272 27.14 4.62 -14.23
CA ASN A 272 28.54 4.59 -13.75
C ASN A 272 28.91 3.49 -12.72
N TRP A 273 28.00 2.56 -12.38
CA TRP A 273 28.21 1.53 -11.32
C TRP A 273 28.70 2.12 -9.98
N GLU A 274 28.22 3.31 -9.64
CA GLU A 274 28.58 3.96 -8.38
C GLU A 274 27.81 3.30 -7.22
N ILE A 275 28.55 2.77 -6.26
CA ILE A 275 28.00 2.31 -4.99
C ILE A 275 28.15 3.45 -3.99
N ASN A 276 27.01 3.96 -3.54
CA ASN A 276 26.94 4.98 -2.51
C ASN A 276 26.50 4.33 -1.20
N GLU A 277 27.43 4.23 -0.25
CA GLU A 277 27.11 3.76 1.09
C GLU A 277 26.95 4.95 2.05
N THR A 278 25.81 4.97 2.74
CA THR A 278 25.53 5.94 3.80
C THR A 278 25.26 5.17 5.10
N THR A 279 26.13 5.38 6.09
CA THR A 279 25.86 4.92 7.46
C THR A 279 25.00 5.96 8.16
N ILE A 280 23.74 5.63 8.42
CA ILE A 280 22.77 6.54 9.02
C ILE A 280 23.02 6.66 10.53
N TYR A 281 23.31 5.52 11.18
CA TYR A 281 23.68 5.49 12.60
C TYR A 281 24.94 4.66 12.82
N LYS A 282 25.88 5.20 13.61
CA LYS A 282 26.91 4.39 14.27
C LYS A 282 26.55 4.25 15.74
N TYR A 283 26.56 3.02 16.22
CA TYR A 283 26.41 2.70 17.64
C TYR A 283 27.80 2.47 18.24
N ASP A 284 28.03 2.98 19.44
CA ASP A 284 29.20 2.60 20.22
C ASP A 284 29.00 1.18 20.81
N ASN A 285 30.01 0.69 21.51
CA ASN A 285 29.94 -0.63 22.16
C ASN A 285 28.86 -0.72 23.25
N TYR A 286 28.15 0.37 23.54
CA TYR A 286 27.07 0.49 24.52
C TYR A 286 25.72 0.85 23.87
N GLY A 287 25.62 0.80 22.54
CA GLY A 287 24.37 1.06 21.81
C GLY A 287 23.98 2.53 21.70
N LYS A 288 24.87 3.47 22.02
CA LYS A 288 24.59 4.90 21.90
C LYS A 288 24.95 5.39 20.50
N ILE A 289 24.09 6.22 19.90
CA ILE A 289 24.37 6.89 18.61
C ILE A 289 25.58 7.81 18.78
N ILE A 290 26.67 7.52 18.08
CA ILE A 290 27.94 8.28 18.14
C ILE A 290 28.22 9.13 16.90
N ASN A 291 27.50 8.95 15.78
CA ASN A 291 27.68 9.77 14.58
C ASN A 291 26.49 9.67 13.60
N VAL A 292 26.23 10.76 12.86
CA VAL A 292 25.24 10.86 11.77
C VAL A 292 25.96 11.35 10.51
N ASP A 293 25.73 10.61 9.42
CA ASP A 293 26.12 10.81 8.02
C ASP A 293 27.61 11.06 7.69
N LYS A 294 28.25 10.00 7.17
CA LYS A 294 29.35 10.10 6.22
C LYS A 294 28.97 9.31 4.97
N THR A 295 28.76 10.00 3.86
CA THR A 295 28.64 9.38 2.54
C THR A 295 30.01 8.88 2.12
N LYS A 296 30.12 7.60 1.76
CA LYS A 296 31.31 7.06 1.12
C LYS A 296 30.91 6.55 -0.26
N THR A 297 31.37 7.26 -1.29
CA THR A 297 31.27 6.81 -2.67
C THR A 297 32.47 5.91 -2.97
N THR A 298 32.19 4.71 -3.46
CA THR A 298 33.21 3.81 -4.01
C THR A 298 32.90 3.58 -5.48
N ASN A 299 33.85 3.94 -6.34
CA ASN A 299 33.76 3.62 -7.77
C ASN A 299 34.13 2.14 -7.93
N GLY A 300 33.23 1.36 -8.54
CA GLY A 300 33.45 -0.04 -8.91
C GLY A 300 34.38 -0.19 -10.09
#